data_AF-A0A0N4X0A4-F1
#
_entry.id   AF-A0A0N4X0A4-F1
#
_cell.length_a   1.000
_cell.length_b   1.000
_cell.length_c   1.000
_cell.angle_alpha   90.00
_cell.angle_beta   90.00
_cell.angle_gamma   90.00
#
_symmetry.space_group_name_H-M   'P 1'
#
loop_
_entity.id
_entity.type
_entity.pdbx_description
1 polymer ?
#
loop_
_entity_poly.entity_id
_entity_poly.type
_entity_poly.pdbx_seq_one_letter_code
_entity_poly.pdbx_strand_id
1 'polypeptide(L)'
;MEPDYEPRNFDMGSMVREDERGMKCVSCGRVGEQYSDFCTVYRTITLRNQIVVGEHRCACCLRVRYEPHACKKEKTKCYLCDETGQHSVLCSWPEKAEENKRRYDDAIRRRKALKKRKDEIERILKQLQDRTL
;
A
#
# COMPACT_ATOMS: atom_id res chain seq x y z
N MET A 1 -14.89 2.07 -13.33
CA MET A 1 -13.83 1.05 -13.19
C MET A 1 -13.06 1.46 -11.94
N GLU A 2 -13.15 0.71 -10.84
CA GLU A 2 -12.23 0.95 -9.72
C GLU A 2 -10.82 0.72 -10.27
N PRO A 3 -9.89 1.67 -10.12
CA PRO A 3 -8.62 1.52 -10.78
C PRO A 3 -7.83 0.40 -10.08
N ASP A 4 -7.23 -0.46 -10.90
CA ASP A 4 -6.45 -1.61 -10.43
C ASP A 4 -5.09 -1.11 -9.95
N TYR A 5 -5.02 -0.74 -8.66
CA TYR A 5 -3.78 -0.27 -8.07
C TYR A 5 -3.01 -1.42 -7.47
N GLU A 6 -1.72 -1.46 -7.78
CA GLU A 6 -0.83 -2.42 -7.16
C GLU A 6 -0.38 -1.97 -5.76
N PRO A 7 -0.19 -2.92 -4.82
CA PRO A 7 0.51 -2.65 -3.57
C PRO A 7 1.90 -2.04 -3.80
N ARG A 8 2.45 -1.36 -2.78
CA ARG A 8 3.83 -0.87 -2.84
C ARG A 8 4.79 -2.06 -2.97
N ASN A 9 5.63 -2.00 -3.99
CA ASN A 9 6.70 -2.98 -4.18
C ASN A 9 7.92 -2.59 -3.32
N PHE A 10 8.07 -3.19 -2.14
CA PHE A 10 9.19 -2.92 -1.25
C PHE A 10 10.51 -3.60 -1.68
N ASP A 11 10.45 -4.52 -2.64
CA ASP A 11 11.59 -5.36 -3.03
C ASP A 11 12.39 -4.75 -4.21
N MET A 12 11.80 -3.84 -4.98
CA MET A 12 12.44 -3.16 -6.13
C MET A 12 12.92 -1.73 -5.81
N GLY A 13 13.37 -1.49 -4.58
CA GLY A 13 13.59 -0.12 -4.08
C GLY A 13 14.92 0.54 -4.41
N SER A 14 15.90 -0.21 -4.92
CA SER A 14 17.27 0.29 -5.05
C SER A 14 17.36 1.44 -6.06
N MET A 15 18.02 2.52 -5.66
CA MET A 15 18.26 3.65 -6.54
C MET A 15 19.28 3.28 -7.61
N VAL A 16 18.82 3.18 -8.86
CA VAL A 16 19.66 2.71 -9.98
C VAL A 16 20.35 3.82 -10.75
N ARG A 17 19.82 5.06 -10.68
CA ARG A 17 20.35 6.18 -11.45
C ARG A 17 21.47 6.87 -10.68
N GLU A 18 22.63 7.04 -11.32
CA GLU A 18 23.83 7.59 -10.68
C GLU A 18 23.65 9.04 -10.23
N ASP A 19 22.94 9.85 -11.01
CA ASP A 19 22.64 11.25 -10.70
C ASP A 19 21.69 11.41 -9.51
N GLU A 20 20.95 10.35 -9.17
CA GLU A 20 20.02 10.35 -8.05
C GLU A 20 20.66 9.83 -6.76
N ARG A 21 21.87 9.24 -6.78
CA ARG A 21 22.54 8.66 -5.58
C ARG A 21 22.72 9.62 -4.40
N GLY A 22 22.69 10.94 -4.63
CA GLY A 22 22.70 11.94 -3.57
C GLY A 22 21.34 12.14 -2.87
N MET A 23 20.26 11.55 -3.38
CA MET A 23 18.92 11.72 -2.84
C MET A 23 18.77 10.98 -1.51
N LYS A 24 18.11 11.66 -0.57
CA LYS A 24 17.80 11.14 0.76
C LYS A 24 16.37 10.62 0.81
N CYS A 25 16.18 9.41 1.34
CA CYS A 25 14.86 8.91 1.70
C CYS A 25 14.23 9.83 2.75
N VAL A 26 13.05 10.41 2.45
CA VAL A 26 12.36 11.33 3.36
C VAL A 26 11.89 10.65 4.64
N SER A 27 11.66 9.33 4.60
CA SER A 27 11.18 8.59 5.76
C SER A 27 12.31 8.11 6.68
N CYS A 28 13.33 7.41 6.15
CA CYS A 28 14.40 6.83 6.98
C CYS A 28 15.75 7.52 6.89
N GLY A 29 15.87 8.51 6.01
CA GLY A 29 17.07 9.34 5.92
C GLY A 29 18.30 8.71 5.26
N ARG A 30 18.23 7.46 4.82
CA ARG A 30 19.32 6.85 4.03
C ARG A 30 19.51 7.57 2.70
N VAL A 31 20.75 7.70 2.28
CA VAL A 31 21.15 8.42 1.07
C VAL A 31 21.57 7.42 0.00
N GLY A 32 21.03 7.56 -1.21
CA GLY A 32 21.45 6.75 -2.36
C GLY A 32 21.09 5.26 -2.33
N GLU A 33 20.45 4.78 -1.25
CA GLU A 33 20.04 3.39 -1.13
C GLU A 33 18.68 3.14 -1.83
N GLN A 34 17.66 3.94 -1.50
CA GLN A 34 16.31 3.75 -2.04
C GLN A 34 15.55 5.07 -2.21
N TYR A 35 14.58 5.08 -3.12
CA TYR A 35 13.58 6.13 -3.16
C TYR A 35 12.65 6.06 -1.94
N SER A 36 12.13 7.22 -1.52
CA SER A 36 11.21 7.35 -0.38
C SER A 36 9.97 6.45 -0.51
N ASP A 37 9.48 6.25 -1.74
CA ASP A 37 8.29 5.42 -2.00
C ASP A 37 8.50 3.95 -1.60
N PHE A 38 9.74 3.47 -1.68
CA PHE A 38 10.15 2.09 -1.43
C PHE A 38 10.80 1.89 -0.05
N CYS A 39 10.68 2.86 0.86
CA CYS A 39 11.27 2.73 2.19
C CYS A 39 10.74 1.49 2.94
N THR A 40 11.64 0.56 3.24
CA THR A 40 11.36 -0.69 3.98
C THR A 40 11.34 -0.50 5.50
N VAL A 41 11.92 0.58 6.02
CA VAL A 41 11.91 0.91 7.45
C VAL A 41 10.54 1.45 7.87
N TYR A 42 9.99 2.39 7.11
CA TYR A 42 8.71 3.02 7.37
C TYR A 42 7.74 2.67 6.24
N ARG A 43 7.14 1.48 6.37
CA ARG A 43 6.28 0.91 5.34
C ARG A 43 4.90 1.54 5.30
N THR A 44 4.39 1.97 6.46
CA THR A 44 3.03 2.49 6.56
C THR A 44 2.94 3.98 6.32
N ILE A 45 1.83 4.41 5.74
CA ILE A 45 1.53 5.79 5.41
C ILE A 45 1.26 6.60 6.65
N THR A 46 0.69 5.99 7.69
CA THR A 46 0.58 6.60 9.01
C THR A 46 1.95 7.02 9.54
N LEU A 47 2.95 6.13 9.51
CA LEU A 47 4.30 6.45 9.97
C LEU A 47 4.98 7.50 9.08
N ARG A 48 4.83 7.39 7.76
CA ARG A 48 5.39 8.37 6.81
C ARG A 48 4.78 9.77 7.02
N ASN A 49 3.48 9.86 7.24
CA ASN A 49 2.80 11.12 7.55
C ASN A 49 3.30 11.72 8.87
N GLN A 50 3.48 10.89 9.91
CA GLN A 50 4.05 11.36 11.18
C GLN A 50 5.44 11.98 11.00
N ILE A 51 6.30 11.37 10.18
CA ILE A 51 7.63 11.91 9.86
C ILE A 51 7.51 13.24 9.11
N VAL A 52 6.68 13.30 8.05
CA VAL A 52 6.50 14.53 7.27
C VAL A 52 5.96 15.68 8.12
N VAL A 53 4.99 15.42 8.98
CA VAL A 53 4.43 16.42 9.89
C VAL A 53 5.44 16.82 10.97
N GLY A 54 6.10 15.84 11.60
CA GLY A 54 7.07 16.08 12.67
C GLY A 54 8.31 16.84 12.22
N GLU A 55 8.73 16.66 10.96
CA GLU A 55 9.84 17.41 10.36
C GLU A 55 9.39 18.69 9.63
N HIS A 56 8.14 19.14 9.83
CA HIS A 56 7.58 20.33 9.19
C HIS A 56 7.72 20.34 7.65
N ARG A 57 7.55 19.18 7.01
CA ARG A 57 7.67 19.04 5.56
C ARG A 57 6.35 19.31 4.86
N CYS A 58 6.46 19.81 3.63
CA CYS A 58 5.37 19.86 2.67
C CYS A 58 4.83 18.46 2.34
N ALA A 59 3.53 18.22 2.48
CA ALA A 59 2.93 16.96 2.03
C ALA A 59 3.06 16.72 0.52
N CYS A 60 3.09 17.77 -0.32
CA CYS A 60 3.14 17.65 -1.78
C CYS A 60 4.57 17.54 -2.37
N CYS A 61 5.56 18.24 -1.80
CA CYS A 61 6.93 18.30 -2.34
C CYS A 61 8.01 17.80 -1.37
N LEU A 62 7.63 17.41 -0.15
CA LEU A 62 8.48 16.82 0.90
C LEU A 62 9.65 17.70 1.37
N ARG A 63 9.74 18.96 0.94
CA ARG A 63 10.71 19.93 1.45
C ARG A 63 10.31 20.41 2.83
N VAL A 64 11.30 20.58 3.71
CA VAL A 64 11.10 21.20 5.03
C VAL A 64 10.67 22.65 4.85
N ARG A 65 9.70 23.10 5.65
CA ARG A 65 9.12 24.43 5.61
C ARG A 65 9.37 25.10 6.96
N TYR A 66 10.17 26.16 6.97
CA TYR A 66 10.38 27.03 8.14
C TYR A 66 9.66 28.38 8.01
N GLU A 67 9.02 28.63 6.86
CA GLU A 67 8.38 29.90 6.47
C GLU A 67 7.12 29.61 5.61
N PRO A 68 6.27 30.62 5.31
CA PRO A 68 5.16 30.46 4.39
C PRO A 68 5.61 29.86 3.05
N HIS A 69 5.13 28.66 2.74
CA HIS A 69 5.58 27.90 1.59
C HIS A 69 4.54 27.94 0.46
N ALA A 70 4.87 28.63 -0.63
CA ALA A 70 4.13 28.55 -1.88
C ALA A 70 4.55 27.27 -2.65
N CYS A 71 3.78 26.20 -2.51
CA CYS A 71 4.16 24.91 -3.09
C CYS A 71 3.88 24.84 -4.59
N LYS A 72 4.94 24.82 -5.42
CA LYS A 72 4.81 24.57 -6.87
C LYS A 72 4.17 23.21 -7.21
N LYS A 73 4.13 22.27 -6.25
CA LYS A 73 3.57 20.93 -6.41
C LYS A 73 2.16 20.78 -5.82
N GLU A 74 1.56 21.83 -5.27
CA GLU A 74 0.22 21.76 -4.66
C GLU A 74 -0.84 21.23 -5.62
N LYS A 75 -0.81 21.72 -6.86
CA LYS A 75 -1.73 21.31 -7.94
C LYS A 75 -1.24 20.11 -8.75
N THR A 76 -0.08 19.54 -8.41
CA THR A 76 0.42 18.35 -9.10
C THR A 76 -0.39 17.14 -8.65
N LYS A 77 -0.89 16.37 -9.62
CA LYS A 77 -1.61 15.13 -9.34
C LYS A 77 -0.66 14.06 -8.83
N CYS A 78 -1.11 13.32 -7.83
CA CYS A 78 -0.44 12.11 -7.38
C CYS A 78 -0.58 11.02 -8.46
N TYR A 79 0.52 10.47 -8.95
CA TYR A 79 0.48 9.42 -9.98
C TYR A 79 -0.19 8.11 -9.53
N LEU A 80 -0.41 7.93 -8.23
CA LEU A 80 -1.07 6.76 -7.66
C LEU A 80 -2.58 6.92 -7.48
N CYS A 81 -3.14 8.13 -7.52
CA CYS A 81 -4.56 8.31 -7.24
C CYS A 81 -5.22 9.49 -7.96
N ASP A 82 -4.46 10.21 -8.78
CA ASP A 82 -4.85 11.41 -9.52
C ASP A 82 -5.35 12.62 -8.70
N GLU A 83 -5.48 12.47 -7.37
CA GLU A 83 -5.76 13.57 -6.45
C GLU A 83 -4.55 14.51 -6.28
N THR A 84 -4.81 15.78 -5.99
CA THR A 84 -3.79 16.79 -5.67
C THR A 84 -3.51 16.88 -4.17
N GLY A 85 -2.57 17.72 -3.75
CA GLY A 85 -2.31 17.98 -2.33
C GLY A 85 -1.40 16.98 -1.61
N GLN A 86 -0.97 15.90 -2.26
CA GLN A 86 -0.06 14.91 -1.65
C GLN A 86 1.03 14.41 -2.59
N HIS A 87 2.18 14.05 -2.02
CA HIS A 87 3.21 13.29 -2.69
C HIS A 87 2.85 11.79 -2.68
N SER A 88 3.26 11.05 -3.70
CA SER A 88 3.05 9.60 -3.83
C SER A 88 3.44 8.80 -2.58
N VAL A 89 4.55 9.15 -1.95
CA VAL A 89 5.06 8.60 -0.68
C VAL A 89 4.01 8.57 0.44
N LEU A 90 3.07 9.51 0.42
CA LEU A 90 2.00 9.68 1.41
C LEU A 90 0.63 9.16 0.93
N CYS A 91 0.53 8.68 -0.32
CA CYS A 91 -0.72 8.22 -0.90
C CYS A 91 -1.18 6.88 -0.33
N SER A 92 -2.41 6.83 0.21
CA SER A 92 -3.08 5.65 0.84
C SER A 92 -3.37 4.47 -0.09
N TRP A 93 -3.42 4.72 -1.39
CA TRP A 93 -3.99 3.76 -2.36
C TRP A 93 -3.25 2.42 -2.42
N PRO A 94 -1.90 2.36 -2.40
CA PRO A 94 -1.21 1.08 -2.38
C PRO A 94 -1.48 0.23 -1.12
N GLU A 95 -1.71 0.86 0.04
CA GLU A 95 -2.08 0.11 1.26
C GLU A 95 -3.51 -0.42 1.17
N LYS A 96 -4.44 0.40 0.66
CA LYS A 96 -5.82 -0.03 0.39
C LYS A 96 -5.86 -1.19 -0.60
N ALA A 97 -5.01 -1.15 -1.63
CA ALA A 97 -4.85 -2.24 -2.59
C ALA A 97 -4.35 -3.53 -1.89
N GLU A 98 -3.35 -3.42 -1.01
CA GLU A 98 -2.86 -4.56 -0.23
C GLU A 98 -3.96 -5.16 0.66
N GLU A 99 -4.72 -4.31 1.37
CA GLU A 99 -5.83 -4.73 2.21
C GLU A 99 -6.93 -5.42 1.39
N ASN A 100 -7.33 -4.84 0.26
CA ASN A 100 -8.34 -5.40 -0.62
C ASN A 100 -7.92 -6.76 -1.17
N LYS A 101 -6.66 -6.90 -1.58
CA LYS A 101 -6.09 -8.18 -2.03
C LYS A 101 -6.15 -9.23 -0.92
N ARG A 102 -5.74 -8.89 0.31
CA ARG A 102 -5.83 -9.80 1.47
C ARG A 102 -7.27 -10.24 1.74
N ARG A 103 -8.23 -9.30 1.72
CA ARG A 103 -9.66 -9.57 1.91
C ARG A 103 -10.21 -10.50 0.83
N TYR A 104 -9.82 -10.28 -0.42
CA TYR A 104 -10.21 -11.13 -1.54
C TYR A 104 -9.66 -12.55 -1.37
N ASP A 105 -8.38 -12.71 -1.08
CA ASP A 105 -7.74 -14.01 -0.88
C ASP A 105 -8.38 -14.78 0.28
N ASP A 106 -8.69 -14.09 1.38
CA ASP A 106 -9.43 -14.66 2.50
C ASP A 106 -10.84 -15.13 2.11
N ALA A 107 -11.57 -14.32 1.35
CA ALA A 107 -12.89 -14.70 0.85
C ALA A 107 -12.82 -15.95 -0.04
N ILE A 108 -11.82 -16.05 -0.91
CA ILE A 108 -11.59 -17.23 -1.76
C ILE A 108 -11.27 -18.46 -0.91
N ARG A 109 -10.40 -18.33 0.10
CA ARG A 109 -10.08 -19.43 1.03
C ARG A 109 -11.32 -19.91 1.78
N ARG A 110 -12.10 -18.99 2.36
CA ARG A 110 -13.34 -19.29 3.10
C ARG A 110 -14.36 -19.97 2.20
N ARG A 111 -14.57 -19.48 0.97
CA ARG A 111 -15.47 -20.10 0.00
C ARG A 111 -15.06 -21.55 -0.31
N LYS A 112 -13.77 -21.82 -0.51
CA LYS A 112 -13.26 -23.19 -0.74
C LYS A 112 -13.51 -24.10 0.46
N ALA A 113 -13.29 -23.61 1.68
CA ALA A 113 -13.53 -24.38 2.90
C ALA A 113 -15.02 -24.69 3.10
N LEU A 114 -15.90 -23.71 2.91
CA LEU A 114 -17.35 -23.89 2.99
C LEU A 114 -17.87 -24.89 1.96
N LYS A 115 -17.35 -24.83 0.72
CA LYS A 115 -17.69 -25.81 -0.31
C LYS A 115 -17.32 -27.24 0.13
N LYS A 116 -16.08 -27.46 0.59
CA LYS A 116 -15.65 -28.77 1.10
C LYS A 116 -16.53 -29.26 2.24
N ARG A 117 -16.91 -28.36 3.16
CA ARG A 117 -17.79 -28.70 4.29
C ARG A 117 -19.19 -29.07 3.84
N LYS A 118 -19.74 -28.35 2.86
CA LYS A 118 -21.02 -28.68 2.23
C LYS A 118 -20.97 -30.07 1.61
N ASP A 119 -19.96 -30.35 0.79
CA ASP A 119 -19.78 -31.65 0.11
C ASP A 119 -19.60 -32.81 1.11
N GLU A 120 -19.06 -32.56 2.30
CA GLU A 120 -18.96 -33.54 3.38
C GLU A 120 -20.33 -33.79 4.05
N ILE A 121 -21.07 -32.73 4.37
CA ILE A 121 -22.41 -32.84 4.97
C ILE A 121 -23.35 -33.59 4.03
N GLU A 122 -23.33 -33.27 2.73
CA GLU A 122 -24.17 -33.95 1.72
C GLU A 122 -23.85 -35.46 1.64
N ARG A 123 -22.58 -35.86 1.78
CA ARG A 123 -22.18 -37.27 1.85
C ARG A 123 -22.71 -37.97 3.10
N ILE A 124 -22.59 -37.34 4.27
CA ILE A 124 -23.09 -37.89 5.52
C ILE A 124 -24.61 -38.04 5.48
N LEU A 125 -25.33 -37.03 4.98
CA LEU A 125 -26.79 -37.08 4.84
C LEU A 125 -27.22 -38.25 3.96
N LYS A 126 -26.55 -38.47 2.83
CA LYS A 126 -26.83 -39.60 1.94
C LYS A 126 -26.62 -40.94 2.66
N GLN A 127 -25.50 -41.11 3.37
CA GLN A 127 -25.23 -42.33 4.14
C GLN A 127 -26.27 -42.61 5.23
N LEU A 128 -26.82 -41.57 5.87
CA LEU A 128 -27.88 -41.72 6.87
C LEU A 128 -29.21 -42.12 6.21
N GLN A 129 -29.56 -41.51 5.08
CA GLN A 129 -30.77 -41.87 4.31
C GLN A 129 -30.72 -43.33 3.85
N ASP A 130 -29.59 -43.78 3.31
CA ASP A 130 -29.39 -45.16 2.83
C ASP A 130 -29.45 -46.21 3.97
N ARG A 131 -29.27 -45.81 5.24
CA ARG A 131 -29.34 -46.70 6.42
C ARG A 131 -30.73 -46.78 7.05
N THR A 132 -31.65 -45.92 6.62
CA THR A 132 -33.02 -45.83 7.19
C THR A 132 -34.06 -46.50 6.27
N LEU A 133 -33.62 -47.02 5.12
CA LEU A 133 -34.36 -47.86 4.17
C LEU A 133 -33.93 -49.32 4.31
#